data_AF-A0A7S0FPS0-F1
#
_entry.id   AF-A0A7S0FPS0-F1
#
_cell.length_a   1.000
_cell.length_b   1.000
_cell.length_c   1.000
_cell.angle_alpha   90.00
_cell.angle_beta   90.00
_cell.angle_gamma   90.00
#
_symmetry.space_group_name_H-M   'P 1'
#
loop_
_entity.id
_entity.type
_entity.pdbx_description
1 polymer ?
#
loop_
_entity_poly.entity_id
_entity_poly.type
_entity_poly.pdbx_seq_one_letter_code
_entity_poly.pdbx_strand_id
1 'polypeptide(L)'
;MEGAWPSRHPCHVSSMSAGKLLKLRHAAGEGPLRRWTAEHLQRVYPESTMIGSGNIDPLPHWSCGVQMVAMNYQTPDAGLLLNEGLFRSYNGGCGYVLK
;
A
#
# COMPACT_ATOMS: atom_id res chain seq x y z
N MET A 1 -19.19 -2.68 -30.52
CA MET A 1 -19.34 -3.83 -29.60
C MET A 1 -18.64 -3.47 -28.31
N GLU A 2 -19.41 -3.04 -27.32
CA GLU A 2 -18.95 -2.54 -26.03
C GLU A 2 -18.22 -3.65 -25.26
N GLY A 3 -16.95 -3.42 -24.95
CA GLY A 3 -16.20 -4.27 -24.04
C GLY A 3 -16.70 -4.05 -22.62
N ALA A 4 -17.49 -5.00 -22.12
CA ALA A 4 -17.90 -5.07 -20.73
C ALA A 4 -16.64 -5.09 -19.84
N TRP A 5 -16.34 -3.98 -19.16
CA TRP A 5 -15.43 -3.98 -18.02
C TRP A 5 -15.99 -4.94 -16.96
N PRO A 6 -15.17 -5.81 -16.32
CA PRO A 6 -15.68 -6.68 -15.28
C PRO A 6 -16.26 -5.81 -14.16
N SER A 7 -17.36 -6.29 -13.59
CA SER A 7 -18.21 -5.59 -12.62
C SER A 7 -17.40 -4.81 -11.58
N ARG A 8 -17.46 -3.48 -11.69
CA ARG A 8 -16.94 -2.56 -10.67
C ARG A 8 -17.72 -2.81 -9.39
N HIS A 9 -17.13 -3.50 -8.42
CA HIS A 9 -17.69 -3.58 -7.08
C HIS A 9 -17.11 -2.41 -6.26
N PRO A 10 -17.94 -1.45 -5.80
CA PRO A 10 -17.50 -0.29 -5.03
C PRO A 10 -16.66 -0.64 -3.79
N CYS A 11 -16.77 -1.88 -3.32
CA CYS A 11 -16.11 -2.39 -2.12
C CYS A 11 -15.01 -3.41 -2.43
N HIS A 12 -14.53 -3.50 -3.67
CA HIS A 12 -13.47 -4.44 -4.01
C HIS A 12 -12.13 -3.97 -3.42
N VAL A 13 -11.54 -4.82 -2.58
CA VAL A 13 -10.23 -4.60 -1.95
C VAL A 13 -9.28 -5.71 -2.37
N SER A 14 -8.16 -5.36 -2.99
CA SER A 14 -7.12 -6.32 -3.37
C SER A 14 -5.94 -6.30 -2.39
N SER A 15 -5.34 -7.46 -2.16
CA SER A 15 -4.13 -7.62 -1.33
C SER A 15 -2.98 -8.20 -2.13
N MET A 16 -1.75 -7.73 -1.90
CA MET A 16 -0.54 -8.34 -2.48
C MET A 16 0.67 -8.18 -1.56
N SER A 17 1.68 -9.02 -1.75
CA SER A 17 2.95 -8.86 -1.04
C SER A 17 3.72 -7.64 -1.56
N ALA A 18 4.57 -7.06 -0.70
CA ALA A 18 5.38 -5.88 -1.03
C ALA A 18 6.25 -6.09 -2.28
N GLY A 19 6.95 -7.22 -2.37
CA GLY A 19 7.78 -7.57 -3.52
C GLY A 19 6.97 -7.78 -4.79
N LYS A 20 5.72 -8.25 -4.72
CA LYS A 20 4.84 -8.30 -5.89
C LYS A 20 4.50 -6.89 -6.40
N LEU A 21 4.17 -5.95 -5.51
CA LEU A 21 3.92 -4.56 -5.92
C LEU A 21 5.19 -3.94 -6.50
N LEU A 22 6.35 -4.11 -5.87
CA LEU A 22 7.61 -3.56 -6.38
C LEU A 22 7.95 -4.10 -7.77
N LYS A 23 7.79 -5.40 -8.01
CA LYS A 23 7.95 -5.97 -9.36
C LYS A 23 7.00 -5.34 -10.37
N LEU A 24 5.73 -5.12 -10.00
CA LEU A 24 4.75 -4.44 -10.86
C LEU A 24 5.13 -2.97 -11.11
N ARG A 25 5.60 -2.25 -10.08
CA ARG A 25 6.09 -0.88 -10.20
C ARG A 25 7.26 -0.80 -11.18
N HIS A 26 8.21 -1.72 -11.09
CA HIS A 26 9.35 -1.76 -12.03
C HIS A 26 8.92 -2.09 -13.46
N ALA A 27 7.95 -2.99 -13.64
CA ALA A 27 7.50 -3.40 -14.96
C ALA A 27 6.56 -2.39 -15.64
N ALA A 28 5.63 -1.79 -14.90
CA ALA A 28 4.55 -0.94 -15.43
C ALA A 28 4.69 0.55 -15.09
N GLY A 29 5.59 0.91 -14.18
CA GLY A 29 5.71 2.25 -13.63
C GLY A 29 4.64 2.58 -12.58
N GLU A 30 4.76 3.76 -11.98
CA GLU A 30 3.86 4.21 -10.91
C GLU A 30 2.51 4.73 -11.44
N GLY A 31 2.48 5.33 -12.63
CA GLY A 31 1.27 5.95 -13.19
C GLY A 31 0.06 5.02 -13.28
N PRO A 32 0.18 3.81 -13.87
CA PRO A 32 -0.90 2.83 -13.89
C PRO A 32 -1.34 2.39 -12.49
N LEU A 33 -0.41 2.20 -11.56
CA LEU A 33 -0.71 1.80 -10.18
C LEU A 33 -1.47 2.91 -9.43
N ARG A 34 -1.08 4.17 -9.62
CA ARG A 34 -1.77 5.34 -9.05
C ARG A 34 -3.19 5.49 -9.61
N ARG A 35 -3.39 5.25 -10.91
CA ARG A 35 -4.75 5.23 -11.50
C ARG A 35 -5.60 4.13 -10.88
N TRP A 36 -5.06 2.93 -10.73
CA TRP A 36 -5.76 1.83 -10.08
C TRP A 36 -6.15 2.16 -8.64
N THR A 37 -5.21 2.67 -7.84
CA THR A 37 -5.42 3.00 -6.42
C THR A 37 -6.19 4.30 -6.19
N ALA A 38 -6.50 5.06 -7.23
CA ALA A 38 -7.45 6.18 -7.14
C ALA A 38 -8.90 5.68 -7.07
N GLU A 39 -9.17 4.52 -7.68
CA GLU A 39 -10.52 3.96 -7.82
C GLU A 39 -10.74 2.71 -6.95
N HIS A 40 -9.65 2.10 -6.43
CA HIS A 40 -9.69 0.86 -5.64
C HIS A 40 -8.83 0.97 -4.38
N LEU A 41 -9.26 0.28 -3.33
CA LEU A 41 -8.45 0.10 -2.13
C LEU A 41 -7.47 -1.05 -2.33
N GLN A 42 -6.18 -0.77 -2.12
CA GLN A 42 -5.11 -1.75 -2.20
C GLN A 42 -4.46 -1.93 -0.83
N ARG A 43 -4.29 -3.19 -0.43
CA ARG A 43 -3.47 -3.60 0.70
C ARG A 43 -2.15 -4.21 0.23
N VAL A 44 -1.07 -3.79 0.89
CA VAL A 44 0.25 -4.41 0.79
C VAL A 44 0.64 -4.95 2.15
N TYR A 45 1.32 -6.09 2.16
CA TYR A 45 1.84 -6.70 3.39
C TYR A 45 3.27 -7.23 3.20
N PRO A 46 4.04 -7.40 4.31
CA PRO A 46 5.38 -7.97 4.27
C PRO A 46 5.41 -9.34 3.60
N GLU A 47 6.50 -9.66 2.90
CA GLU A 47 6.74 -11.00 2.35
C GLU A 47 6.71 -12.09 3.42
N SER A 48 6.19 -13.27 3.06
CA SER A 48 6.15 -14.43 3.96
C SER A 48 7.53 -14.93 4.40
N THR A 49 8.58 -14.56 3.66
CA THR A 49 9.98 -14.86 3.99
C THR A 49 10.55 -14.00 5.12
N MET A 50 9.87 -12.90 5.50
CA MET A 50 10.26 -12.08 6.65
C MET A 50 9.79 -12.69 7.98
N ILE A 51 10.36 -13.85 8.31
CA ILE A 51 10.02 -14.64 9.51
C ILE A 51 10.30 -13.84 10.81
N GLY A 52 11.28 -12.93 10.79
CA GLY A 52 11.65 -12.08 11.92
C GLY A 52 10.68 -10.94 12.23
N SER A 53 9.51 -10.86 11.58
CA SER A 53 8.54 -9.77 11.75
C SER A 53 9.11 -8.37 11.49
N GLY A 54 10.15 -8.25 10.68
CA GLY A 54 10.64 -6.95 10.20
C GLY A 54 9.61 -6.26 9.30
N ASN A 55 9.70 -4.93 9.20
CA ASN A 55 8.83 -4.15 8.35
C ASN A 55 9.46 -3.82 6.99
N ILE A 56 8.59 -3.54 6.04
CA ILE A 56 8.95 -3.01 4.72
C ILE A 56 9.13 -1.48 4.80
N ASP A 57 9.86 -0.91 3.84
CA ASP A 57 9.83 0.54 3.61
C ASP A 57 8.46 0.92 3.01
N PRO A 58 7.65 1.77 3.69
CA PRO A 58 6.34 2.13 3.20
C PRO A 58 6.37 3.15 2.04
N LEU A 59 7.44 3.93 1.86
CA LEU A 59 7.51 5.03 0.90
C LEU A 59 7.27 4.59 -0.56
N PRO A 60 7.92 3.54 -1.09
CA PRO A 60 7.64 2.99 -2.42
C PRO A 60 6.18 2.61 -2.68
N HIS A 61 5.45 2.24 -1.63
CA HIS A 61 4.09 1.74 -1.73
C HIS A 61 3.10 2.91 -1.68
N TRP A 62 3.34 3.88 -0.80
CA TRP A 62 2.59 5.13 -0.77
C TRP A 62 2.75 5.94 -2.05
N SER A 63 3.94 5.96 -2.68
CA SER A 63 4.14 6.66 -3.96
C SER A 63 3.30 6.08 -5.10
N CYS A 64 3.05 4.76 -5.07
CA CYS A 64 2.12 4.07 -5.96
C CYS A 64 0.64 4.30 -5.62
N GLY A 65 0.34 5.06 -4.57
CA GLY A 65 -1.01 5.40 -4.11
C GLY A 65 -1.66 4.32 -3.22
N VAL A 66 -0.94 3.29 -2.80
CA VAL A 66 -1.45 2.25 -1.90
C VAL A 66 -1.82 2.85 -0.56
N GLN A 67 -3.04 2.60 -0.10
CA GLN A 67 -3.59 3.17 1.13
C GLN A 67 -3.25 2.32 2.36
N MET A 68 -3.31 0.99 2.22
CA MET A 68 -3.13 0.06 3.33
C MET A 68 -1.77 -0.64 3.24
N VAL A 69 -0.72 0.02 3.71
CA VAL A 69 0.61 -0.59 3.82
C VAL A 69 0.71 -1.22 5.22
N ALA A 70 0.51 -2.52 5.31
CA ALA A 70 0.44 -3.23 6.59
C ALA A 70 1.84 -3.41 7.21
N MET A 71 1.93 -3.16 8.52
CA MET A 71 3.16 -3.20 9.30
C MET A 71 2.98 -4.13 10.51
N ASN A 72 4.10 -4.67 10.99
CA ASN A 72 4.27 -5.39 12.25
C ASN A 72 4.55 -4.37 13.37
N TYR A 73 3.51 -3.96 14.10
CA TYR A 73 3.61 -2.97 15.17
C TYR A 73 4.41 -3.45 16.39
N GLN A 74 4.59 -4.76 16.55
CA GLN A 74 5.44 -5.36 17.58
C GLN A 74 6.94 -5.13 17.35
N THR A 75 7.34 -4.68 16.15
CA THR A 75 8.75 -4.48 15.77
C THR A 75 9.04 -2.98 15.55
N PRO A 76 9.71 -2.29 16.49
CA PRO A 76 10.03 -0.87 16.37
C PRO A 76 11.27 -0.67 15.49
N ASP A 77 11.08 -0.68 14.17
CA ASP A 77 12.12 -0.44 13.17
C ASP A 77 11.87 0.83 12.35
N ALA A 78 12.74 1.09 11.37
CA ALA A 78 12.66 2.29 10.52
C ALA A 78 11.34 2.37 9.75
N GLY A 79 10.79 1.24 9.30
CA GLY A 79 9.51 1.21 8.62
C GLY A 79 8.38 1.67 9.53
N LEU A 80 8.32 1.12 10.75
CA LEU A 80 7.30 1.53 11.72
C LEU A 80 7.48 3.00 12.13
N LEU A 81 8.72 3.48 12.27
CA LEU A 81 9.01 4.88 12.58
C LEU A 81 8.48 5.84 11.51
N LEU A 82 8.66 5.51 10.23
CA LEU A 82 8.11 6.29 9.12
C LEU A 82 6.57 6.28 9.13
N ASN A 83 5.98 5.11 9.36
CA ASN A 83 4.52 4.96 9.46
C ASN A 83 3.94 5.82 10.59
N GLU A 84 4.51 5.72 11.79
CA GLU A 84 4.08 6.52 12.95
C GLU A 84 4.32 8.01 12.74
N GLY A 85 5.46 8.39 12.13
CA GLY A 85 5.76 9.77 11.79
C GLY A 85 4.71 10.40 10.88
N LEU A 86 4.29 9.71 9.81
CA LEU A 86 3.25 10.19 8.91
C LEU A 86 1.89 10.26 9.62
N PHE A 87 1.43 9.16 10.22
CA PHE A 87 0.05 9.09 10.70
C PHE A 87 -0.19 9.84 12.01
N ARG A 88 0.84 10.07 12.84
CA ARG A 88 0.71 10.91 14.04
C ARG A 88 0.84 12.40 13.75
N SER A 89 1.67 12.79 12.77
CA SER A 89 1.95 14.21 12.50
C SER A 89 0.84 14.89 11.70
N TYR A 90 0.11 14.14 10.87
CA TYR A 90 -0.92 14.70 9.99
C TYR A 90 -2.34 14.34 10.46
N ASN A 91 -3.30 15.18 10.08
CA ASN A 91 -4.74 14.99 10.34
C ASN A 91 -5.10 14.63 11.79
N GLY A 92 -4.41 15.24 12.75
CA GLY A 92 -4.66 15.05 14.18
C GLY A 92 -4.42 13.62 14.69
N GLY A 93 -3.63 12.81 14.00
CA GLY A 93 -3.31 11.46 14.48
C GLY A 93 -4.38 10.41 14.22
N CYS A 94 -5.39 10.69 13.39
CA CYS A 94 -6.56 9.82 13.25
C CYS A 94 -6.32 8.55 12.41
N GLY A 95 -5.13 8.39 11.83
CA GLY A 95 -4.79 7.24 10.98
C GLY A 95 -5.20 7.37 9.51
N TYR A 96 -5.80 8.49 9.10
CA TYR A 96 -6.13 8.79 7.70
C TYR A 96 -5.45 10.07 7.24
N VAL A 97 -4.70 10.00 6.14
CA VAL A 97 -4.03 11.15 5.52
C VAL A 97 -4.50 11.23 4.07
N LEU A 98 -4.96 12.41 3.65
CA LEU A 98 -5.37 12.66 2.28
C LEU A 98 -4.15 12.61 1.35
N LYS A 99 -4.28 11.86 0.24
CA LYS A 99 -3.24 11.70 -0.80
C LYS A 99 -3.15 12.91 -1.72
#